data_AF-A0A8T7FUB1-F1
#
_entry.id   AF-A0A8T7FUB1-F1
#
_cell.length_a   1.000
_cell.length_b   1.000
_cell.length_c   1.000
_cell.angle_alpha   90.00
_cell.angle_beta   90.00
_cell.angle_gamma   90.00
#
_symmetry.space_group_name_H-M   'P 1'
#
loop_
_entity.id
_entity.type
_entity.pdbx_description
1 polymer ?
#
loop_
_entity_poly.entity_id
_entity_poly.type
_entity_poly.pdbx_seq_one_letter_code
_entity_poly.pdbx_strand_id
1 'polypeptide(L)'
;MIPLRLRISGFLSYRDPVELDFAALDLACISGHNGAGKSSLLDAFTWALFGEARGKGADVINLSQDVKAAEVALTFDYEGNTYRVQRTLPRNKSTVLEFQVLDGGRQTMDDARWRPLTEKTTRETQARIEQTLAVGLRDLRQRILLFAGQGRPVHAEESRRTQSRAEFHPWFGDLGCVQGAHGGEAQSARTRRRRN
;
A
#
# COMPACT_ATOMS: atom_id res chain seq x y z
N MET A 1 -0.20 -8.06 11.50
CA MET A 1 -0.62 -7.90 10.10
C MET A 1 0.61 -7.54 9.30
N ILE A 2 0.89 -8.27 8.21
CA ILE A 2 2.02 -8.05 7.32
C ILE A 2 1.49 -7.87 5.90
N PRO A 3 1.67 -6.71 5.24
CA PRO A 3 1.23 -6.53 3.86
C PRO A 3 2.04 -7.44 2.93
N LEU A 4 1.36 -8.08 1.98
CA LEU A 4 1.99 -8.96 0.97
C LEU A 4 1.93 -8.34 -0.42
N ARG A 5 0.79 -7.75 -0.78
CA ARG A 5 0.60 -7.14 -2.10
C ARG A 5 -0.44 -6.03 -2.07
N LEU A 6 -0.18 -4.93 -2.75
CA LEU A 6 -1.12 -3.83 -2.95
C LEU A 6 -1.31 -3.56 -4.44
N ARG A 7 -2.56 -3.60 -4.90
CA ARG A 7 -2.95 -3.18 -6.25
C ARG A 7 -3.77 -1.90 -6.14
N ILE A 8 -3.43 -0.90 -6.95
CA ILE A 8 -4.08 0.42 -6.98
C ILE A 8 -4.39 0.77 -8.43
N SER A 9 -5.60 1.25 -8.72
CA SER A 9 -5.98 1.76 -10.04
C SER A 9 -7.03 2.86 -9.89
N GLY A 10 -6.94 3.91 -10.72
CA GLY A 10 -7.90 5.02 -10.73
C GLY A 10 -8.09 5.75 -9.40
N PHE A 11 -7.12 5.67 -8.47
CA PHE A 11 -7.22 6.18 -7.10
C PHE A 11 -6.24 7.34 -6.85
N LEU A 12 -6.76 8.52 -6.53
CA LEU A 12 -5.99 9.74 -6.30
C LEU A 12 -4.94 9.97 -7.41
N SER A 13 -3.64 10.03 -7.10
CA SER A 13 -2.57 10.22 -8.08
C SER A 13 -2.30 9.00 -8.98
N TYR A 14 -2.86 7.83 -8.67
CA TYR A 14 -2.67 6.59 -9.43
C TYR A 14 -3.77 6.46 -10.48
N ARG A 15 -3.50 6.92 -11.71
CA ARG A 15 -4.41 6.75 -12.85
C ARG A 15 -4.40 5.30 -13.35
N ASP A 16 -3.22 4.84 -13.74
CA ASP A 16 -3.02 3.51 -14.30
C ASP A 16 -2.83 2.45 -13.19
N PRO A 17 -3.12 1.17 -13.48
CA PRO A 17 -2.90 0.09 -12.52
C PRO A 17 -1.43 0.00 -12.08
N VAL A 18 -1.21 -0.01 -10.78
CA VAL A 18 0.09 -0.24 -10.14
C VAL A 18 -0.04 -1.39 -9.15
N GLU A 19 0.92 -2.30 -9.18
CA GLU A 19 1.03 -3.41 -8.25
C GLU A 19 2.37 -3.35 -7.50
N LEU A 20 2.29 -3.47 -6.19
CA LEU A 20 3.44 -3.48 -5.29
C LEU A 20 3.47 -4.83 -4.56
N ASP A 21 4.57 -5.55 -4.73
CA ASP A 21 4.85 -6.80 -4.01
C ASP A 21 5.72 -6.49 -2.78
N PHE A 22 5.20 -6.78 -1.61
CA PHE A 22 5.87 -6.58 -0.32
C PHE A 22 6.44 -7.88 0.25
N ALA A 23 6.11 -9.05 -0.32
CA ALA A 23 6.54 -10.34 0.22
C ALA A 23 8.07 -10.50 0.20
N ALA A 24 8.76 -9.80 -0.69
CA ALA A 24 10.21 -9.82 -0.83
C ALA A 24 10.92 -8.61 -0.18
N LEU A 25 10.21 -7.75 0.54
CA LEU A 25 10.76 -6.50 1.08
C LEU A 25 10.87 -6.54 2.61
N ASP A 26 12.09 -6.53 3.12
CA ASP A 26 12.35 -6.40 4.57
C ASP A 26 12.25 -4.94 5.05
N LEU A 27 12.66 -3.99 4.20
CA LEU A 27 12.59 -2.55 4.44
C LEU A 27 12.38 -1.82 3.11
N ALA A 28 11.45 -0.86 3.09
CA ALA A 28 11.19 -0.01 1.93
C ALA A 28 11.15 1.47 2.34
N CYS A 29 11.75 2.33 1.50
CA CYS A 29 11.66 3.78 1.62
C CYS A 29 10.81 4.33 0.47
N ILE A 30 9.75 5.07 0.79
CA ILE A 30 8.93 5.76 -0.21
C ILE A 30 9.46 7.18 -0.37
N SER A 31 10.25 7.41 -1.42
CA SER A 31 10.84 8.71 -1.75
C SER A 31 10.35 9.23 -3.10
N GLY A 32 10.40 10.54 -3.31
CA GLY A 32 9.98 11.18 -4.55
C GLY A 32 9.53 12.63 -4.34
N HIS A 33 9.32 13.35 -5.43
CA HIS A 33 8.89 14.75 -5.39
C HIS A 33 7.51 14.93 -4.75
N ASN A 34 7.19 16.15 -4.32
CA ASN A 34 5.82 16.48 -3.91
C ASN A 34 4.87 16.28 -5.09
N GLY A 35 3.69 15.72 -4.82
CA GLY A 35 2.73 15.34 -5.87
C GLY A 35 2.98 13.99 -6.54
N ALA A 36 4.11 13.30 -6.27
CA ALA A 36 4.42 11.99 -6.86
C ALA A 36 3.55 10.81 -6.36
N GLY A 37 2.47 11.06 -5.60
CA GLY A 37 1.57 10.00 -5.12
C GLY A 37 2.00 9.25 -3.85
N LYS A 38 3.06 9.67 -3.16
CA LYS A 38 3.53 9.03 -1.90
C LYS A 38 2.45 8.98 -0.81
N SER A 39 1.79 10.10 -0.55
CA SER A 39 0.70 10.15 0.43
C SER A 39 -0.53 9.40 -0.07
N SER A 40 -0.78 9.38 -1.38
CA SER A 40 -1.85 8.58 -1.99
C SER A 40 -1.61 7.08 -1.85
N LEU A 41 -0.34 6.64 -1.79
CA LEU A 41 0.00 5.25 -1.49
C LEU A 41 -0.42 4.88 -0.06
N LEU A 42 -0.11 5.74 0.91
CA LEU A 42 -0.53 5.55 2.30
C LEU A 42 -2.05 5.60 2.44
N ASP A 43 -2.72 6.51 1.73
CA ASP A 43 -4.19 6.56 1.68
C ASP A 43 -4.79 5.29 1.09
N ALA A 44 -4.11 4.61 0.17
CA ALA A 44 -4.63 3.37 -0.41
C ALA A 44 -4.76 2.27 0.66
N PHE A 45 -3.79 2.15 1.57
CA PHE A 45 -3.88 1.23 2.70
C PHE A 45 -5.04 1.56 3.63
N THR A 46 -5.18 2.84 4.02
CA THR A 46 -6.26 3.25 4.92
C THR A 46 -7.62 3.10 4.26
N TRP A 47 -7.71 3.43 2.97
CA TRP A 47 -8.95 3.34 2.23
C TRP A 47 -9.36 1.88 2.06
N ALA A 48 -8.45 0.98 1.68
CA ALA A 48 -8.76 -0.44 1.57
C ALA A 48 -9.34 -1.00 2.88
N LEU A 49 -8.68 -0.74 4.02
CA LEU A 49 -9.05 -1.35 5.30
C LEU A 49 -10.23 -0.67 6.00
N PHE A 50 -10.30 0.66 5.94
CA PHE A 50 -11.24 1.47 6.74
C PHE A 50 -12.29 2.19 5.89
N GLY A 51 -12.10 2.28 4.58
CA GLY A 51 -12.92 3.14 3.72
C GLY A 51 -12.62 4.63 3.92
N GLU A 52 -11.54 4.96 4.63
CA GLU A 52 -11.12 6.33 4.92
C GLU A 52 -9.91 6.72 4.08
N ALA A 53 -10.01 7.85 3.39
CA ALA A 53 -8.91 8.51 2.69
C ALA A 53 -8.99 10.02 2.97
N ARG A 54 -7.96 10.77 2.57
CA ARG A 54 -7.99 12.24 2.65
C ARG A 54 -9.11 12.88 1.80
N GLY A 55 -9.56 12.20 0.74
CA GLY A 55 -10.74 12.58 -0.06
C GLY A 55 -12.03 11.91 0.43
N LYS A 56 -13.17 12.57 0.26
CA LYS A 56 -14.49 12.01 0.62
C LYS A 56 -15.24 11.54 -0.61
N GLY A 57 -15.88 10.38 -0.52
CA GLY A 57 -16.75 9.87 -1.59
C GLY A 57 -16.02 9.82 -2.93
N ALA A 58 -16.55 10.50 -3.95
CA ALA A 58 -16.00 10.49 -5.30
C ALA A 58 -14.62 11.15 -5.44
N ASP A 59 -14.16 11.94 -4.46
CA ASP A 59 -12.86 12.64 -4.52
C ASP A 59 -11.67 11.68 -4.48
N VAL A 60 -11.87 10.43 -4.08
CA VAL A 60 -10.83 9.40 -4.14
C VAL A 60 -10.58 8.89 -5.56
N ILE A 61 -11.52 9.13 -6.48
CA ILE A 61 -11.39 8.76 -7.89
C ILE A 61 -10.47 9.77 -8.59
N ASN A 62 -9.50 9.27 -9.34
CA ASN A 62 -8.63 10.10 -10.15
C ASN A 62 -9.46 10.99 -11.11
N LEU A 63 -9.03 12.24 -11.24
CA LEU A 63 -9.79 13.29 -11.93
C LEU A 63 -9.87 13.09 -13.45
N SER A 64 -8.98 12.29 -14.04
CA SER A 64 -8.97 11.99 -15.47
C SER A 64 -10.31 11.40 -15.94
N GLN A 65 -10.83 11.91 -17.06
CA GLN A 65 -12.20 11.63 -17.53
C GLN A 65 -12.41 10.18 -18.00
N ASP A 66 -11.33 9.51 -18.38
CA ASP A 66 -11.27 8.11 -18.77
C ASP A 66 -11.36 7.16 -17.57
N VAL A 67 -11.01 7.60 -16.36
CA VAL A 67 -11.07 6.78 -15.15
C VAL A 67 -12.53 6.62 -14.71
N LYS A 68 -13.02 5.38 -14.65
CA LYS A 68 -14.42 5.06 -14.31
C LYS A 68 -14.62 4.57 -12.88
N ALA A 69 -13.57 4.14 -12.21
CA ALA A 69 -13.62 3.68 -10.83
C ALA A 69 -12.28 3.90 -10.13
N ALA A 70 -12.31 4.03 -8.81
CA ALA A 70 -11.14 3.83 -7.96
C ALA A 70 -11.16 2.42 -7.41
N GLU A 71 -10.02 1.73 -7.50
CA GLU A 71 -9.87 0.35 -7.05
C GLU A 71 -8.60 0.21 -6.24
N VAL A 72 -8.74 -0.38 -5.04
CA VAL A 72 -7.59 -0.75 -4.21
C VAL A 72 -7.83 -2.14 -3.64
N ALA A 73 -6.88 -3.05 -3.89
CA ALA A 73 -6.87 -4.38 -3.32
C ALA A 73 -5.61 -4.58 -2.49
N LEU A 74 -5.78 -4.91 -1.21
CA LEU A 74 -4.71 -5.19 -0.27
C LEU A 74 -4.76 -6.67 0.13
N THR A 75 -3.67 -7.38 -0.14
CA THR A 75 -3.43 -8.74 0.33
C THR A 75 -2.42 -8.71 1.47
N PHE A 76 -2.69 -9.42 2.55
CA PHE A 76 -1.87 -9.38 3.76
C PHE A 76 -1.96 -10.69 4.54
N ASP A 77 -0.92 -10.99 5.31
CA ASP A 77 -0.92 -12.05 6.31
C ASP A 77 -1.35 -11.53 7.68
N TYR A 78 -2.19 -12.30 8.36
CA TYR A 78 -2.60 -12.04 9.73
C TYR A 78 -2.89 -13.36 10.45
N GLU A 79 -2.21 -13.59 11.58
CA GLU A 79 -2.38 -14.79 12.41
C GLU A 79 -2.26 -16.10 11.60
N GLY A 80 -1.31 -16.14 10.65
CA GLY A 80 -1.04 -17.31 9.81
C GLY A 80 -2.05 -17.56 8.69
N ASN A 81 -2.98 -16.63 8.48
CA ASN A 81 -3.93 -16.66 7.37
C ASN A 81 -3.66 -15.50 6.42
N THR A 82 -3.74 -15.79 5.12
CA THR A 82 -3.66 -14.75 4.09
C THR A 82 -5.06 -14.25 3.74
N TYR A 83 -5.25 -12.93 3.83
CA TYR A 83 -6.50 -12.27 3.55
C TYR A 83 -6.36 -11.30 2.39
N ARG A 84 -7.48 -11.03 1.72
CA ARG A 84 -7.60 -9.99 0.70
C ARG A 84 -8.80 -9.10 1.00
N VAL A 85 -8.56 -7.80 1.06
CA VAL A 85 -9.59 -6.77 1.10
C VAL A 85 -9.54 -5.99 -0.20
N GLN A 86 -10.66 -5.88 -0.88
CA GLN A 86 -10.77 -5.11 -2.11
C GLN A 86 -11.92 -4.10 -2.00
N ARG A 87 -11.61 -2.84 -2.32
CA ARG A 87 -12.60 -1.78 -2.47
C ARG A 87 -12.61 -1.25 -3.87
N THR A 88 -13.82 -1.09 -4.38
CA THR A 88 -14.09 -0.49 -5.68
C THR A 88 -15.13 0.59 -5.51
N LEU A 89 -14.82 1.82 -5.90
CA LEU A 89 -15.78 2.92 -5.99
C LEU A 89 -15.93 3.31 -7.46
N PRO A 90 -16.95 2.82 -8.16
CA PRO A 90 -17.27 3.29 -9.50
C PRO A 90 -17.84 4.71 -9.44
N ARG A 91 -17.56 5.52 -10.47
CA ARG A 91 -18.17 6.84 -10.62
C ARG A 91 -19.69 6.72 -10.58
N ASN A 92 -20.32 7.58 -9.78
CA ASN A 92 -21.77 7.68 -9.62
C ASN A 92 -22.44 6.39 -9.12
N LYS A 93 -21.70 5.47 -8.48
CA LYS A 93 -22.24 4.27 -7.87
C LYS A 93 -21.76 4.13 -6.42
N SER A 94 -22.40 3.24 -5.68
CA SER A 94 -22.00 2.89 -4.33
C SER A 94 -20.71 2.07 -4.33
N THR A 95 -19.91 2.25 -3.28
CA THR A 95 -18.72 1.44 -3.02
C THR A 95 -19.09 -0.04 -2.91
N VAL A 96 -18.27 -0.88 -3.52
CA VAL A 96 -18.25 -2.34 -3.32
C VAL A 96 -17.07 -2.66 -2.41
N LEU A 97 -17.29 -3.51 -1.42
CA LEU A 97 -16.28 -3.99 -0.47
C LEU A 97 -16.32 -5.51 -0.47
N GLU A 98 -15.19 -6.12 -0.79
CA GLU A 98 -15.00 -7.57 -0.75
C GLU A 98 -13.94 -7.93 0.29
N PHE A 99 -14.18 -9.01 1.02
CA PHE A 99 -13.25 -9.57 1.98
C PHE A 99 -13.14 -11.08 1.76
N GLN A 100 -11.93 -11.59 1.64
CA GLN A 100 -11.66 -12.99 1.32
C GLN A 100 -10.49 -13.51 2.14
N VAL A 101 -10.48 -14.82 2.35
CA VAL A 101 -9.36 -15.57 2.94
C VAL A 101 -8.87 -16.60 1.94
N LEU A 102 -7.56 -16.78 1.88
CA LEU A 102 -6.92 -17.79 1.04
C LEU A 102 -7.24 -19.19 1.60
N ASP A 103 -7.70 -20.09 0.75
CA ASP A 103 -7.87 -21.50 1.10
C ASP A 103 -6.48 -22.16 1.19
N GLY A 104 -6.17 -22.82 2.30
CA GLY A 104 -4.81 -23.19 2.75
C GLY A 104 -4.06 -24.27 1.95
N GLY A 105 -4.19 -24.28 0.63
CA GLY A 105 -3.37 -25.11 -0.26
C GLY A 105 -1.98 -24.53 -0.48
N ARG A 106 -1.02 -25.37 -0.89
CA ARG A 106 0.26 -24.91 -1.47
C ARG A 106 -0.02 -24.31 -2.85
N GLN A 107 -0.52 -23.10 -2.89
CA GLN A 107 -0.81 -22.36 -4.12
C GLN A 107 -0.04 -21.05 -4.09
N THR A 108 0.43 -20.63 -5.27
CA THR A 108 0.93 -19.28 -5.49
C THR A 108 -0.25 -18.31 -5.37
N MET A 109 0.03 -17.04 -5.04
CA MET A 109 -1.02 -16.04 -4.82
C MET A 109 -1.85 -15.73 -6.09
N ASP A 110 -1.35 -16.11 -7.26
CA ASP A 110 -1.98 -15.90 -8.57
C ASP A 110 -2.94 -17.04 -8.96
N ASP A 111 -2.67 -18.28 -8.52
CA ASP A 111 -3.55 -19.45 -8.71
C ASP A 111 -4.40 -19.76 -7.46
N ALA A 112 -4.36 -18.84 -6.50
CA ALA A 112 -4.99 -18.91 -5.21
C ALA A 112 -6.51 -19.06 -5.27
N ARG A 113 -7.04 -20.07 -4.58
CA ARG A 113 -8.48 -20.17 -4.31
C ARG A 113 -8.86 -19.27 -3.13
N TRP A 114 -9.61 -18.21 -3.43
CA TRP A 114 -10.12 -17.28 -2.43
C TRP A 114 -11.51 -17.70 -1.95
N ARG A 115 -11.65 -17.93 -0.64
CA ARG A 115 -12.94 -18.16 0.00
C ARG A 115 -13.54 -16.81 0.45
N PRO A 116 -14.77 -16.47 0.02
CA PRO A 116 -15.38 -15.21 0.42
C PRO A 116 -15.69 -15.21 1.92
N LEU A 117 -15.34 -14.10 2.56
CA LEU A 117 -15.79 -13.66 3.88
C LEU A 117 -16.65 -12.38 3.77
N THR A 118 -16.99 -11.97 2.55
CA THR A 118 -17.88 -10.84 2.24
C THR A 118 -19.29 -11.13 2.76
N GLU A 119 -19.87 -10.16 3.44
CA GLU A 119 -21.23 -10.23 3.95
C GLU A 119 -22.22 -9.58 2.96
N LYS A 120 -23.52 -9.57 3.30
CA LYS A 120 -24.57 -9.05 2.41
C LYS A 120 -24.43 -7.55 2.14
N THR A 121 -23.92 -6.80 3.11
CA THR A 121 -23.76 -5.35 3.01
C THR A 121 -22.31 -4.92 3.22
N THR A 122 -21.96 -3.74 2.70
CA THR A 122 -20.66 -3.11 2.94
C THR A 122 -20.42 -2.86 4.43
N ARG A 123 -21.46 -2.49 5.19
CA ARG A 123 -21.39 -2.27 6.64
C ARG A 123 -21.10 -3.56 7.40
N GLU A 124 -21.78 -4.65 7.09
CA GLU A 124 -21.53 -5.95 7.73
C GLU A 124 -20.14 -6.47 7.35
N THR A 125 -19.73 -6.30 6.08
CA THR A 125 -18.37 -6.69 5.64
C THR A 125 -17.32 -5.86 6.36
N GLN A 126 -17.55 -4.56 6.55
CA GLN A 126 -16.66 -3.70 7.34
C GLN A 126 -16.54 -4.20 8.79
N ALA A 127 -17.68 -4.50 9.43
CA ALA A 127 -17.68 -5.04 10.78
C ALA A 127 -16.95 -6.39 10.85
N ARG A 128 -17.08 -7.23 9.82
CA ARG A 128 -16.35 -8.51 9.71
C ARG A 128 -14.84 -8.32 9.62
N ILE A 129 -14.38 -7.36 8.80
CA ILE A 129 -12.96 -6.99 8.71
C ILE A 129 -12.46 -6.50 10.08
N GLU A 130 -13.22 -5.61 10.74
CA GLU A 130 -12.86 -5.06 12.05
C GLU A 130 -12.81 -6.13 13.15
N GLN A 131 -13.76 -7.06 13.17
CA GLN A 131 -13.77 -8.19 14.09
C GLN A 131 -12.58 -9.13 13.85
N THR A 132 -12.23 -9.39 12.59
CA THR A 132 -11.12 -10.28 12.23
C THR A 132 -9.77 -9.66 12.59
N LEU A 133 -9.64 -8.34 12.48
CA LEU A 133 -8.37 -7.62 12.61
C LEU A 133 -8.32 -6.69 13.84
N ALA A 134 -9.17 -6.93 14.86
CA ALA A 134 -9.51 -5.96 15.91
C ALA A 134 -8.31 -5.36 16.68
N VAL A 135 -7.22 -6.11 16.82
CA VAL A 135 -5.97 -5.63 17.42
C VAL A 135 -5.07 -4.97 16.36
N GLY A 136 -4.91 -5.61 15.20
CA GLY A 136 -4.05 -5.13 14.12
C GLY A 136 -4.49 -3.80 13.49
N LEU A 137 -5.79 -3.56 13.35
CA LEU A 137 -6.31 -2.35 12.72
C LEU A 137 -6.13 -1.09 13.55
N ARG A 138 -6.24 -1.18 14.87
CA ARG A 138 -6.03 -0.02 15.76
C ARG A 138 -4.58 0.47 15.70
N ASP A 139 -3.63 -0.46 15.80
CA ASP A 139 -2.20 -0.15 15.71
C ASP A 139 -1.83 0.37 14.30
N LEU A 140 -2.31 -0.31 13.26
CA LEU A 140 -2.02 0.08 11.88
C LEU A 140 -2.56 1.48 11.54
N ARG A 141 -3.77 1.82 12.00
CA ARG A 141 -4.34 3.16 11.80
C ARG A 141 -3.48 4.23 12.46
N GLN A 142 -3.08 4.03 13.72
CA GLN A 142 -2.20 4.99 14.42
C GLN A 142 -0.84 5.12 13.73
N ARG A 143 -0.26 4.00 13.28
CA ARG A 143 1.05 3.98 12.61
C ARG A 143 1.01 4.66 11.26
N ILE A 144 0.02 4.38 10.41
CA ILE A 144 -0.10 5.06 9.11
C ILE A 144 -0.35 6.57 9.30
N LEU A 145 -1.18 6.97 10.27
CA LEU A 145 -1.43 8.38 10.57
C LEU A 145 -0.18 9.09 11.10
N LEU A 146 0.67 8.43 11.89
CA LEU A 146 1.97 8.99 12.31
C LEU A 146 2.86 9.30 11.09
N PHE A 147 2.92 8.41 10.10
CA PHE A 147 3.69 8.67 8.87
C PHE A 147 3.07 9.77 7.99
N ALA A 148 1.74 9.87 7.94
CA ALA A 148 1.05 10.93 7.22
C ALA A 148 1.16 12.31 7.91
N GLY A 149 1.24 12.33 9.25
CA GLY A 149 1.30 13.54 10.08
C GLY A 149 2.67 14.22 10.17
N GLN A 150 3.75 13.56 9.75
CA GLN A 150 5.10 14.13 9.70
C GLN A 150 5.37 14.98 8.43
N GLY A 151 4.36 15.18 7.58
CA GLY A 151 4.45 16.01 6.38
C GLY A 151 4.46 17.53 6.66
N ARG A 152 5.33 18.02 7.55
CA ARG A 152 5.71 19.44 7.50
C ARG A 152 6.55 19.64 6.23
N PRO A 153 6.46 20.80 5.54
CA PRO A 153 7.33 21.08 4.42
C PRO A 153 8.77 21.03 4.92
N VAL A 154 9.52 20.02 4.50
CA VAL A 154 10.97 20.04 4.60
C VAL A 154 11.38 21.11 3.59
N HIS A 155 11.63 22.32 4.10
CA HIS A 155 12.40 23.30 3.35
C HIS A 155 13.66 22.59 2.89
N ALA A 156 13.87 22.56 1.58
CA ALA A 156 15.12 22.12 0.98
C ALA A 156 16.20 23.15 1.36
N GLU A 157 16.69 23.06 2.59
CA GLU A 157 17.88 23.76 3.02
C GLU A 157 19.07 22.89 2.63
N GLU A 158 19.82 23.40 1.68
CA GLU A 158 21.00 22.80 1.11
C GLU A 158 22.06 22.55 2.20
N SER A 159 22.52 21.30 2.28
CA SER A 159 23.75 20.82 2.93
C SER A 159 24.33 21.68 4.05
N ARG A 160 24.17 21.23 5.31
CA ARG A 160 25.28 21.17 6.28
C ARG A 160 24.94 20.26 7.47
N ARG A 161 25.87 19.33 7.72
CA ARG A 161 26.03 18.47 8.90
C ARG A 161 25.38 19.06 10.16
N THR A 162 24.54 18.27 10.84
CA THR A 162 24.76 17.90 12.26
C THR A 162 23.93 16.66 12.55
N GLN A 163 24.63 15.62 13.00
CA GLN A 163 24.14 14.33 13.40
C GLN A 163 23.49 14.46 14.78
N SER A 164 22.16 14.47 14.86
CA SER A 164 21.44 14.22 16.11
C SER A 164 20.79 12.84 16.03
N ARG A 165 21.38 11.95 16.81
CA ARG A 165 21.09 10.53 16.98
C ARG A 165 19.76 10.38 17.70
N ALA A 166 18.68 10.11 16.96
CA ALA A 166 17.48 9.50 17.51
C ALA A 166 17.76 8.00 17.66
N GLU A 167 17.76 7.51 18.90
CA GLU A 167 18.01 6.11 19.21
C GLU A 167 16.81 5.27 18.75
N PHE A 168 16.96 4.63 17.59
CA PHE A 168 16.05 3.60 17.10
C PHE A 168 16.34 2.27 17.80
N HIS A 169 15.36 1.73 18.50
CA HIS A 169 15.39 0.37 19.05
C HIS A 169 15.23 -0.67 17.91
N PRO A 170 15.75 -1.91 18.05
CA PRO A 170 16.34 -2.66 16.96
C PRO A 170 15.30 -3.48 16.20
N TRP A 171 14.87 -2.96 15.06
CA TRP A 171 14.34 -3.81 13.97
C TRP A 171 15.02 -3.53 12.63
N PHE A 172 15.91 -2.54 12.56
CA PHE A 172 16.64 -2.20 11.34
C PHE A 172 18.13 -2.13 11.64
N GLY A 173 18.77 -3.29 11.47
CA GLY A 173 20.20 -3.37 11.24
C GLY A 173 20.57 -2.72 9.90
N ASP A 174 21.83 -2.34 9.80
CA ASP A 174 22.38 -1.39 8.82
C ASP A 174 22.06 -1.65 7.34
N LEU A 175 21.50 -0.58 6.73
CA LEU A 175 21.85 0.03 5.44
C LEU A 175 21.74 -0.78 4.13
N GLY A 176 20.77 -0.36 3.30
CA GLY A 176 20.77 -0.52 1.84
C GLY A 176 19.57 0.19 1.20
N CYS A 177 19.80 1.33 0.55
CA CYS A 177 18.74 2.10 -0.14
C CYS A 177 18.51 1.54 -1.55
N VAL A 178 17.29 1.09 -1.87
CA VAL A 178 16.91 0.69 -3.23
C VAL A 178 16.16 1.83 -3.90
N GLN A 179 16.74 2.37 -4.98
CA GLN A 179 16.09 3.34 -5.86
C GLN A 179 15.11 2.62 -6.79
N GLY A 180 13.84 3.00 -6.75
CA GLY A 180 12.83 2.50 -7.68
C GLY A 180 13.12 2.97 -9.10
N ALA A 181 13.25 2.00 -10.01
CA ALA A 181 13.47 2.23 -11.43
C ALA A 181 12.24 2.83 -12.11
N HIS A 182 12.41 4.00 -12.74
CA HIS A 182 11.52 4.45 -13.82
C HIS A 182 11.99 3.82 -15.13
N GLY A 183 11.04 3.27 -15.89
CA GLY A 183 11.29 2.67 -17.19
C GLY A 183 11.68 3.71 -18.25
N GLY A 184 12.62 3.32 -19.11
CA GLY A 184 12.97 4.02 -20.34
C GLY A 184 14.48 4.13 -20.57
N GLU A 185 15.09 3.06 -21.09
CA GLU A 185 16.20 3.03 -22.07
C GLU A 185 17.08 1.78 -21.90
N ALA A 186 17.14 0.97 -22.94
CA ALA A 186 18.05 -0.16 -23.05
C ALA A 186 19.46 0.35 -23.36
N GLN A 187 20.41 0.27 -22.42
CA GLN A 187 21.84 0.37 -22.72
C GLN A 187 22.70 -0.60 -21.89
N SER A 188 23.15 -1.66 -22.58
CA SER A 188 24.45 -2.35 -22.47
C SER A 188 25.03 -2.66 -21.08
N ALA A 189 24.89 -3.92 -20.68
CA ALA A 189 25.63 -4.51 -19.56
C ALA A 189 27.12 -4.71 -19.92
N ARG A 190 28.02 -3.97 -19.27
CA ARG A 190 29.46 -4.33 -19.20
C ARG A 190 29.75 -5.09 -17.92
N THR A 191 29.87 -6.41 -18.04
CA THR A 191 30.34 -7.31 -16.98
C THR A 191 31.82 -7.08 -16.71
N ARG A 192 32.18 -6.46 -15.58
CA ARG A 192 33.57 -6.44 -15.10
C ARG A 192 33.80 -7.70 -14.26
N ARG A 193 34.34 -8.75 -14.91
CA ARG A 193 34.95 -9.90 -14.23
C ARG A 193 36.03 -9.41 -13.28
N ARG A 194 35.90 -9.64 -11.97
CA ARG A 194 37.07 -9.70 -11.08
C ARG A 194 37.80 -11.01 -11.38
N ARG A 195 39.02 -10.88 -11.92
CA ARG A 195 40.05 -11.92 -11.83
C ARG A 195 40.58 -11.92 -10.39
N ASN A 196 40.97 -13.12 -9.93
CA ASN A 196 41.60 -13.51 -8.67
C ASN A 196 42.26 -12.39 -7.86
#